data_AF-A0A820EMP5-F1
#
_entry.id   AF-A0A820EMP5-F1
#
_cell.length_a   1.000
_cell.length_b   1.000
_cell.length_c   1.000
_cell.angle_alpha   90.00
_cell.angle_beta   90.00
_cell.angle_gamma   90.00
#
_symmetry.space_group_name_H-M   'P 1'
#
loop_
_entity.id
_entity.type
_entity.pdbx_description
1 polymer ?
#
loop_
_entity_poly.entity_id
_entity_poly.type
_entity_poly.pdbx_seq_one_letter_code
_entity_poly.pdbx_strand_id
1 'polypeptide(L)'
;MYNEYETSFSDNVDDYDTYCVTQKLDRSIKSDFFYVSQRTLRNAMRNSALIIWQIAVAIILGILTGLLYYQLPRTTDSGIENRLGGIFFIVVNQIFSTATALEPFIKERALFIHENVSGYYSISTLFLAKLICDLLPMRVIPSLVFSIICYFMTGLQRTTIKFLIFLLTIFMANVFGSAMCFFIAATIPVFSNCSFDCAGLGFCHYDGF
;
A
#
# COMPACT_ATOMS: atom_id res chain seq x y z
N MET A 1 -19.40 5.78 -48.29
CA MET A 1 -18.15 6.36 -47.75
C MET A 1 -18.06 6.34 -46.23
N TYR A 2 -19.17 6.24 -45.47
CA TYR A 2 -19.09 6.05 -44.01
C TYR A 2 -18.97 4.56 -43.58
N ASN A 3 -19.51 3.59 -44.34
CA ASN A 3 -19.45 2.17 -43.95
C ASN A 3 -18.09 1.45 -44.15
N GLU A 4 -17.10 2.09 -44.80
CA GLU A 4 -15.80 1.48 -45.14
C GLU A 4 -14.70 1.78 -44.10
N TYR A 5 -14.88 2.84 -43.30
CA TYR A 5 -13.96 3.16 -42.20
C TYR A 5 -14.25 2.32 -40.94
N GLU A 6 -15.50 1.90 -40.74
CA GLU A 6 -15.94 1.19 -39.52
C GLU A 6 -15.54 -0.30 -39.56
N THR A 7 -15.51 -0.86 -40.77
CA THR A 7 -14.98 -2.19 -41.07
C THR A 7 -13.46 -2.23 -40.92
N SER A 8 -12.74 -1.22 -41.43
CA SER A 8 -11.28 -1.14 -41.26
C SER A 8 -10.82 -0.78 -39.84
N PHE A 9 -11.64 -0.11 -39.02
CA PHE A 9 -11.35 0.09 -37.59
C PHE A 9 -11.61 -1.18 -36.76
N SER A 10 -12.66 -1.96 -37.05
CA SER A 10 -12.89 -3.25 -36.39
C SER A 10 -11.80 -4.27 -36.74
N ASP A 11 -11.39 -4.37 -38.01
CA ASP A 11 -10.30 -5.26 -38.44
C ASP A 11 -8.94 -4.90 -37.80
N ASN A 12 -8.71 -3.60 -37.51
CA ASN A 12 -7.50 -3.15 -36.80
C ASN A 12 -7.55 -3.44 -35.30
N VAL A 13 -8.72 -3.38 -34.65
CA VAL A 13 -8.88 -3.69 -33.22
C VAL A 13 -8.71 -5.19 -32.97
N ASP A 14 -9.23 -6.04 -33.86
CA ASP A 14 -9.09 -7.50 -33.77
C ASP A 14 -7.62 -7.97 -33.97
N ASP A 15 -6.87 -7.32 -34.86
CA ASP A 15 -5.43 -7.55 -35.06
C ASP A 15 -4.61 -7.04 -33.87
N TYR A 16 -4.95 -5.86 -33.33
CA TYR A 16 -4.30 -5.26 -32.15
C TYR A 16 -4.50 -6.11 -30.88
N ASP A 17 -5.72 -6.60 -30.64
CA ASP A 17 -6.01 -7.51 -29.54
C ASP A 17 -5.31 -8.86 -29.72
N THR A 18 -5.20 -9.35 -30.96
CA THR A 18 -4.45 -10.57 -31.28
C THR A 18 -2.94 -10.40 -31.05
N TYR A 19 -2.33 -9.27 -31.41
CA TYR A 19 -0.93 -8.98 -31.06
C TYR A 19 -0.72 -8.84 -29.56
N CYS A 20 -1.62 -8.16 -28.83
CA CYS A 20 -1.55 -8.02 -27.39
C CYS A 20 -1.64 -9.37 -26.66
N VAL A 21 -2.54 -10.27 -27.11
CA VAL A 21 -2.68 -11.63 -26.56
C VAL A 21 -1.47 -12.50 -26.89
N THR A 22 -0.91 -12.39 -28.09
CA THR A 22 0.28 -13.17 -28.51
C THR A 22 1.54 -12.70 -27.79
N GLN A 23 1.70 -11.38 -27.59
CA GLN A 23 2.81 -10.79 -26.84
C GLN A 23 2.75 -11.13 -25.33
N LYS A 24 1.53 -11.32 -24.79
CA LYS A 24 1.28 -11.79 -23.41
C LYS A 24 1.68 -13.25 -23.20
N LEU A 25 1.76 -14.06 -24.26
CA LEU A 25 2.11 -15.49 -24.19
C LEU A 25 3.62 -15.76 -24.32
N ASP A 26 4.37 -14.90 -25.01
CA ASP A 26 5.77 -15.12 -25.39
C ASP A 26 6.80 -14.55 -24.39
N ARG A 27 6.39 -13.64 -23.48
CA ARG A 27 7.30 -13.02 -22.50
C ARG A 27 7.29 -13.70 -21.13
N SER A 28 8.49 -13.82 -20.56
CA SER A 28 8.67 -14.32 -19.20
C SER A 28 8.07 -13.36 -18.17
N ILE A 29 7.14 -13.87 -17.38
CA ILE A 29 6.49 -13.16 -16.25
C ILE A 29 7.47 -12.44 -15.31
N LYS A 30 8.71 -12.95 -15.21
CA LYS A 30 9.78 -12.37 -14.38
C LYS A 30 10.36 -11.08 -14.96
N SER A 31 10.58 -11.02 -16.27
CA SER A 31 11.15 -9.83 -16.91
C SER A 31 10.15 -8.68 -16.92
N ASP A 32 8.88 -8.98 -17.16
CA ASP A 32 7.80 -7.99 -17.16
C ASP A 32 7.55 -7.45 -15.75
N PHE A 33 7.56 -8.32 -14.73
CA PHE A 33 7.50 -7.91 -13.32
C PHE A 33 8.65 -6.97 -12.96
N PHE A 34 9.89 -7.33 -13.33
CA PHE A 34 11.06 -6.52 -13.01
C PHE A 34 11.04 -5.15 -13.71
N TYR A 35 10.63 -5.11 -14.98
CA TYR A 35 10.54 -3.87 -15.74
C TYR A 35 9.46 -2.92 -15.18
N VAL A 36 8.26 -3.44 -14.89
CA VAL A 36 7.17 -2.67 -14.29
C VAL A 36 7.56 -2.19 -12.88
N SER A 37 8.16 -3.07 -12.08
CA SER A 37 8.70 -2.74 -10.75
C SER A 37 9.68 -1.57 -10.81
N GLN A 38 10.66 -1.62 -11.71
CA GLN A 38 11.66 -0.57 -11.86
C GLN A 38 11.05 0.77 -12.27
N ARG A 39 10.07 0.77 -13.18
CA ARG A 39 9.34 1.96 -13.59
C ARG A 39 8.54 2.55 -12.43
N THR A 40 7.81 1.72 -11.69
CA THR A 40 7.02 2.13 -10.52
C THR A 40 7.91 2.69 -9.43
N LEU A 41 9.07 2.05 -9.14
CA LEU A 41 10.04 2.55 -8.17
C LEU A 41 10.58 3.94 -8.55
N ARG A 42 10.90 4.17 -9.83
CA ARG A 42 11.31 5.50 -10.30
C ARG A 42 10.20 6.54 -10.13
N ASN A 43 8.95 6.15 -10.36
CA ASN A 43 7.81 7.03 -10.18
C ASN A 43 7.55 7.36 -8.70
N ALA A 44 7.65 6.36 -7.82
CA ALA A 44 7.55 6.52 -6.38
C ALA A 44 8.66 7.44 -5.85
N MET A 45 9.90 7.25 -6.29
CA MET A 45 11.06 8.08 -5.92
C MET A 45 10.92 9.53 -6.39
N ARG A 46 10.28 9.80 -7.54
CA ARG A 46 10.00 11.17 -8.01
C ARG A 46 9.03 11.92 -7.10
N ASN A 47 8.14 11.21 -6.40
CA ASN A 47 7.20 11.79 -5.44
C ASN A 47 7.82 11.86 -4.03
N SER A 48 9.02 12.43 -3.92
CA SER A 48 9.79 12.45 -2.67
C SER A 48 9.13 13.27 -1.56
N ALA A 49 8.26 14.23 -1.90
CA ALA A 49 7.58 15.09 -0.93
C ALA A 49 6.75 14.29 0.08
N LEU A 50 6.01 13.26 -0.35
CA LEU A 50 5.19 12.44 0.54
C LEU A 50 6.05 11.62 1.51
N ILE A 51 7.15 11.05 1.02
CA ILE A 51 8.11 10.29 1.82
C ILE A 51 8.72 11.18 2.90
N ILE A 52 9.15 12.38 2.53
CA ILE A 52 9.77 13.35 3.45
C ILE A 52 8.80 13.70 4.58
N TRP A 53 7.53 13.98 4.25
CA TRP A 53 6.51 14.29 5.25
C TRP A 53 6.25 13.12 6.20
N GLN A 54 6.13 11.89 5.68
CA GLN A 54 5.91 10.71 6.51
C GLN A 54 7.10 10.42 7.43
N ILE A 55 8.34 10.57 6.95
CA ILE A 55 9.53 10.41 7.77
C ILE A 55 9.60 11.48 8.86
N ALA A 56 9.29 12.73 8.55
CA ALA A 56 9.27 13.81 9.54
C ALA A 56 8.27 13.53 10.67
N VAL A 57 7.04 13.14 10.32
CA VAL A 57 6.00 12.78 11.30
C VAL A 57 6.41 11.55 12.12
N ALA A 58 6.98 10.53 11.48
CA ALA A 58 7.46 9.32 12.16
C ALA A 58 8.58 9.63 13.17
N ILE A 59 9.51 10.54 12.86
CA ILE A 59 10.57 10.96 13.78
C ILE A 59 9.97 11.72 14.98
N ILE A 60 9.06 12.67 14.74
CA ILE A 60 8.44 13.47 15.81
C ILE A 60 7.65 12.56 16.76
N LEU A 61 6.83 11.66 16.21
CA LEU A 61 6.08 10.68 17.00
C LEU A 61 7.01 9.70 17.73
N GLY A 62 8.10 9.27 17.09
CA GLY A 62 9.12 8.40 17.69
C GLY A 62 9.78 9.04 18.91
N ILE A 63 10.14 10.32 18.81
CA ILE A 63 10.72 11.07 19.94
C ILE A 63 9.68 11.25 21.05
N LEU A 64 8.44 11.62 20.70
CA LEU A 64 7.38 11.84 21.68
C LEU A 64 7.03 10.56 22.45
N THR A 65 6.88 9.45 21.74
CA THR A 65 6.65 8.12 22.33
C THR A 65 7.85 7.65 23.16
N GLY A 66 9.07 7.89 22.69
CA GLY A 66 10.31 7.56 23.41
C GLY A 66 10.49 8.37 24.71
N LEU A 67 10.08 9.64 24.73
CA LEU A 67 10.09 10.49 25.93
C LEU A 67 9.03 10.07 26.94
N LEU A 68 7.84 9.68 26.47
CA LEU A 68 6.75 9.19 27.32
C LEU A 68 7.14 7.96 28.14
N TYR A 69 7.90 7.05 27.53
CA TYR A 69 8.35 5.80 28.14
C TYR A 69 9.87 5.80 28.40
N TYR A 70 10.41 6.96 28.80
CA TYR A 70 11.84 7.09 29.04
C TYR A 70 12.27 6.29 30.27
N GLN A 71 13.12 5.28 30.04
CA GLN A 71 13.89 4.56 31.05
C GLN A 71 13.06 3.94 32.20
N LEU A 72 12.26 2.92 31.88
CA LEU A 72 11.38 2.26 32.85
C LEU A 72 12.17 1.44 33.91
N PRO A 73 11.86 1.62 35.22
CA PRO A 73 12.48 0.87 36.30
C PRO A 73 12.12 -0.62 36.22
N ARG A 74 13.13 -1.48 36.48
CA ARG A 74 13.02 -2.93 36.24
C ARG A 74 12.41 -3.74 37.40
N THR A 75 12.31 -3.15 38.58
CA THR A 75 12.18 -3.84 39.86
C THR A 75 10.80 -3.75 40.51
N THR A 76 9.90 -2.91 40.00
CA THR A 76 8.56 -2.68 40.57
C THR A 76 7.49 -3.23 39.63
N ASP A 77 6.42 -3.83 40.14
CA ASP A 77 5.31 -4.38 39.35
C ASP A 77 4.69 -3.33 38.41
N SER A 78 4.64 -2.06 38.83
CA SER A 78 4.21 -0.93 37.99
C SER A 78 5.09 -0.70 36.75
N GLY A 79 6.34 -1.15 36.77
CA GLY A 79 7.26 -1.09 35.64
C GLY A 79 6.96 -2.13 34.56
N ILE A 80 6.18 -3.18 34.83
CA ILE A 80 5.76 -4.18 33.83
C ILE A 80 4.59 -3.63 33.01
N GLU A 81 3.60 -3.03 33.68
CA GLU A 81 2.43 -2.42 33.03
C GLU A 81 2.85 -1.28 32.10
N ASN A 82 3.75 -0.40 32.54
CA ASN A 82 4.26 0.68 31.69
C ASN A 82 5.02 0.14 30.45
N ARG A 83 5.68 -1.02 30.54
CA ARG A 83 6.37 -1.65 29.39
C ARG A 83 5.37 -2.22 28.39
N LEU A 84 4.32 -2.88 28.88
CA LEU A 84 3.25 -3.40 28.04
C LEU A 84 2.49 -2.25 27.36
N GLY A 85 2.19 -1.18 28.10
CA GLY A 85 1.57 0.04 27.58
C GLY A 85 2.41 0.70 26.49
N GLY A 86 3.74 0.77 26.67
CA GLY A 86 4.66 1.31 25.66
C GLY A 86 4.65 0.51 24.36
N ILE A 87 4.74 -0.82 24.44
CA ILE A 87 4.70 -1.69 23.25
C ILE A 87 3.34 -1.61 22.56
N PHE A 88 2.24 -1.58 23.32
CA PHE A 88 0.90 -1.41 22.79
C PHE A 88 0.75 -0.09 22.04
N PHE A 89 1.22 1.02 22.62
CA PHE A 89 1.15 2.33 21.99
C PHE A 89 1.92 2.40 20.66
N ILE A 90 3.12 1.79 20.60
CA ILE A 90 3.92 1.69 19.37
C ILE A 90 3.14 0.93 18.28
N VAL A 91 2.55 -0.22 18.61
CA VAL A 91 1.80 -1.04 17.63
C VAL A 91 0.54 -0.31 17.13
N VAL A 92 -0.23 0.32 18.02
CA VAL A 92 -1.42 1.09 17.63
C VAL A 92 -1.06 2.27 16.75
N ASN A 93 0.01 3.00 17.08
CA ASN A 93 0.50 4.10 16.24
C ASN A 93 0.88 3.60 14.84
N GLN A 94 1.49 2.42 14.75
CA GLN A 94 1.86 1.81 13.49
C GLN A 94 0.64 1.46 12.63
N ILE A 95 -0.43 0.93 13.24
CA ILE A 95 -1.69 0.65 12.54
C ILE A 95 -2.34 1.96 12.07
N PHE A 96 -2.37 3.01 12.90
CA PHE A 96 -2.91 4.30 12.49
C PHE A 96 -2.15 4.91 11.31
N SER A 97 -0.82 4.78 11.28
CA SER A 97 0.01 5.23 10.16
C SER A 97 -0.36 4.55 8.84
N THR A 98 -0.87 3.31 8.86
CA THR A 98 -1.30 2.62 7.64
C THR A 98 -2.56 3.20 7.01
N ALA A 99 -3.39 3.93 7.76
CA ALA A 99 -4.63 4.53 7.27
C ALA A 99 -4.39 5.62 6.20
N THR A 100 -3.31 6.39 6.34
CA THR A 100 -2.92 7.46 5.38
C THR A 100 -2.65 6.91 3.98
N ALA A 101 -2.45 5.61 3.82
CA ALA A 101 -2.15 5.02 2.54
C ALA A 101 -3.38 4.62 1.71
N LEU A 102 -4.58 4.86 2.23
CA LEU A 102 -5.82 4.74 1.44
C LEU A 102 -5.83 5.76 0.29
N GLU A 103 -5.42 7.00 0.54
CA GLU A 103 -5.43 8.09 -0.43
C GLU A 103 -4.55 7.86 -1.68
N PRO A 104 -3.25 7.50 -1.55
CA PRO A 104 -2.43 7.19 -2.72
C PRO A 104 -2.95 5.98 -3.47
N PHE A 105 -3.47 4.97 -2.77
CA PHE A 105 -4.02 3.77 -3.40
C PHE A 105 -5.24 4.06 -4.28
N ILE A 106 -6.16 4.95 -3.85
CA ILE A 106 -7.31 5.35 -4.67
C ILE A 106 -6.87 6.05 -5.96
N LYS A 107 -5.86 6.92 -5.89
CA LYS A 107 -5.31 7.63 -7.05
C LYS A 107 -4.64 6.67 -8.03
N GLU A 108 -3.87 5.71 -7.52
CA GLU A 108 -3.22 4.70 -8.35
C GLU A 108 -4.20 3.70 -8.97
N ARG A 109 -5.29 3.38 -8.28
CA ARG A 109 -6.35 2.51 -8.81
C ARG A 109 -6.99 3.08 -10.09
N ALA A 110 -7.17 4.39 -10.20
CA ALA A 110 -7.72 5.00 -11.41
C ALA A 110 -6.80 4.80 -12.62
N LEU A 111 -5.49 4.97 -12.41
CA LEU A 111 -4.45 4.67 -13.41
C LEU A 111 -4.42 3.18 -13.76
N PHE A 112 -4.58 2.30 -12.77
CA PHE A 112 -4.63 0.86 -12.97
C PHE A 112 -5.78 0.42 -13.87
N ILE A 113 -6.99 0.96 -13.67
CA ILE A 113 -8.16 0.65 -14.50
C ILE A 113 -7.89 1.06 -15.96
N HIS A 114 -7.30 2.24 -16.17
CA HIS A 114 -6.96 2.72 -17.50
C HIS A 114 -5.91 1.83 -18.20
N GLU A 115 -4.86 1.42 -17.49
CA GLU A 115 -3.83 0.50 -18.01
C GLU A 115 -4.39 -0.92 -18.27
N ASN A 116 -5.38 -1.35 -17.50
CA ASN A 116 -6.00 -2.67 -17.63
C ASN A 116 -6.77 -2.83 -18.95
N VAL A 117 -7.49 -1.77 -19.37
CA VAL A 117 -8.23 -1.75 -20.64
C VAL A 117 -7.30 -1.93 -21.85
N SER A 118 -6.03 -1.53 -21.73
CA SER A 118 -5.05 -1.68 -22.82
C SER A 118 -4.48 -3.11 -22.95
N GLY A 119 -4.84 -4.06 -22.09
CA GLY A 119 -4.54 -5.49 -22.27
C GLY A 119 -3.07 -5.94 -22.20
N TYR A 120 -2.10 -5.03 -22.13
CA TYR A 120 -0.66 -5.32 -22.27
C TYR A 120 -0.03 -6.17 -21.16
N TYR A 121 -0.59 -6.21 -19.94
CA TYR A 121 0.01 -6.93 -18.79
C TYR A 121 -1.01 -7.76 -18.02
N SER A 122 -0.57 -8.88 -17.44
CA SER A 122 -1.41 -9.65 -16.52
C SER A 122 -1.71 -8.86 -15.24
N ILE A 123 -2.99 -8.75 -14.91
CA ILE A 123 -3.55 -7.97 -13.80
C ILE A 123 -2.86 -8.33 -12.47
N SER A 124 -2.63 -9.61 -12.24
CA SER A 124 -1.98 -10.11 -11.02
C SER A 124 -0.51 -9.69 -10.90
N THR A 125 0.25 -9.71 -12.01
CA THR A 125 1.66 -9.32 -12.02
C THR A 125 1.82 -7.83 -11.78
N LEU A 126 0.94 -7.03 -12.39
CA LEU A 126 0.96 -5.58 -12.26
C LEU A 126 0.51 -5.13 -10.86
N PHE A 127 -0.50 -5.80 -10.29
CA PHE A 127 -0.93 -5.57 -8.91
C PHE A 127 0.16 -5.93 -7.90
N LEU A 128 0.79 -7.11 -8.04
CA LEU A 128 1.82 -7.56 -7.12
C LEU A 128 3.10 -6.72 -7.21
N ALA A 129 3.50 -6.31 -8.42
CA ALA A 129 4.65 -5.44 -8.64
C ALA A 129 4.45 -4.07 -7.99
N LYS A 130 3.27 -3.46 -8.18
CA LYS A 130 2.94 -2.18 -7.56
C LYS A 130 2.83 -2.32 -6.04
N LEU A 131 2.16 -3.36 -5.54
CA LEU A 131 2.00 -3.60 -4.11
C LEU A 131 3.34 -3.81 -3.41
N ILE A 132 4.25 -4.62 -3.94
CA ILE A 132 5.56 -4.85 -3.31
C ILE A 132 6.44 -3.61 -3.42
N CYS A 133 6.49 -2.98 -4.59
CA CYS A 133 7.47 -1.93 -4.87
C CYS A 133 7.06 -0.54 -4.41
N ASP A 134 5.78 -0.25 -4.22
CA ASP A 134 5.35 1.03 -3.66
C ASP A 134 5.18 0.94 -2.14
N LEU A 135 4.52 -0.13 -1.65
CA LEU A 135 4.23 -0.30 -0.23
C LEU A 135 5.50 -0.43 0.62
N LEU A 136 6.48 -1.20 0.16
CA LEU A 136 7.70 -1.47 0.94
C LEU A 136 8.53 -0.20 1.16
N PRO A 137 9.01 0.54 0.14
CA PRO A 137 9.84 1.71 0.38
C PRO A 137 9.08 2.84 1.07
N MET A 138 7.81 3.07 0.71
CA MET A 138 7.03 4.16 1.31
C MET A 138 6.75 3.92 2.79
N ARG A 139 6.49 2.68 3.24
CA ARG A 139 6.09 2.40 4.63
C ARG A 139 7.14 1.75 5.49
N VAL A 140 7.98 0.88 4.94
CA VAL A 140 9.00 0.16 5.72
C VAL A 140 10.07 1.15 6.19
N ILE A 141 10.45 2.13 5.37
CA ILE A 141 11.44 3.14 5.75
C ILE A 141 11.00 3.96 6.98
N PRO A 142 9.84 4.65 6.98
CA PRO A 142 9.42 5.43 8.15
C PRO A 142 9.12 4.56 9.37
N SER A 143 8.56 3.36 9.18
CA SER A 143 8.33 2.43 10.29
C SER A 143 9.63 1.91 10.92
N LEU A 144 10.65 1.60 10.12
CA LEU A 144 11.96 1.20 10.63
C LEU A 144 12.59 2.33 11.43
N VAL A 145 12.60 3.55 10.90
CA VAL A 145 13.14 4.73 11.61
C VAL A 145 12.43 4.93 12.94
N PHE A 146 11.10 4.90 12.97
CA PHE A 146 10.30 4.98 14.19
C PHE A 146 10.67 3.88 15.18
N SER A 147 10.71 2.62 14.73
CA SER A 147 10.99 1.46 15.58
C SER A 147 12.39 1.52 16.21
N ILE A 148 13.40 2.00 15.48
CA ILE A 148 14.77 2.14 15.96
C ILE A 148 14.82 3.20 17.06
N ILE A 149 14.23 4.38 16.83
CA ILE A 149 14.22 5.49 17.81
C ILE A 149 13.54 5.03 19.11
N CYS A 150 12.35 4.45 19.01
CA CYS A 150 11.60 3.97 20.17
C CYS A 150 12.38 2.90 20.94
N TYR A 151 12.99 1.94 20.24
CA TYR A 151 13.76 0.87 20.89
C TYR A 151 14.93 1.39 21.72
N PHE A 152 15.69 2.37 21.17
CA PHE A 152 16.81 2.97 21.88
C PHE A 152 16.36 3.84 23.06
N MET A 153 15.26 4.59 22.94
CA MET A 153 14.76 5.48 24.00
C MET A 153 14.06 4.75 25.15
N THR A 154 13.28 3.71 24.86
CA THR A 154 12.59 2.92 25.91
C THR A 154 13.58 2.09 26.74
N GLY A 155 14.83 1.91 26.29
CA GLY A 155 15.86 1.22 27.07
C GLY A 155 15.60 -0.28 27.25
N LEU A 156 15.02 -0.93 26.22
CA LEU A 156 14.78 -2.37 26.22
C LEU A 156 16.08 -3.17 26.31
N GLN A 157 15.97 -4.47 26.63
CA GLN A 157 17.13 -5.35 26.78
C GLN A 157 17.97 -5.35 25.49
N ARG A 158 19.26 -5.01 25.61
CA ARG A 158 20.22 -4.94 24.50
C ARG A 158 20.67 -6.34 24.02
N THR A 159 19.72 -7.19 23.68
CA THR A 159 19.98 -8.51 23.09
C THR A 159 19.52 -8.48 21.64
N THR A 160 20.40 -8.87 20.72
CA THR A 160 20.13 -8.87 19.26
C THR A 160 18.87 -9.65 18.89
N ILE A 161 18.64 -10.78 19.56
CA ILE A 161 17.47 -11.64 19.31
C ILE A 161 16.17 -10.91 19.66
N LYS A 162 16.13 -10.17 20.78
CA LYS A 162 14.93 -9.45 21.22
C LYS A 162 14.64 -8.25 20.33
N PHE A 163 15.69 -7.56 19.88
CA PHE A 163 15.56 -6.50 18.89
C PHE A 163 14.97 -7.01 17.57
N LEU A 164 15.46 -8.15 17.07
CA LEU A 164 14.96 -8.74 15.84
C LEU A 164 13.48 -9.15 15.95
N ILE A 165 13.08 -9.79 17.06
CA ILE A 165 11.68 -10.16 17.30
C ILE A 165 10.77 -8.92 17.36
N PHE A 166 11.24 -7.85 18.00
CA PHE A 166 10.51 -6.58 18.05
C PHE A 166 10.33 -5.96 16.66
N LEU A 167 11.41 -5.88 15.88
CA LEU A 167 11.39 -5.35 14.51
C LEU A 167 10.50 -6.20 13.59
N LEU A 168 10.56 -7.52 13.71
CA LEU A 168 9.68 -8.44 12.99
C LEU A 168 8.20 -8.23 13.35
N THR A 169 7.90 -8.01 14.63
CA THR A 169 6.53 -7.74 15.11
C THR A 169 5.98 -6.46 14.49
N ILE A 170 6.74 -5.38 14.49
CA ILE A 170 6.33 -4.10 13.89
C ILE A 170 6.20 -4.21 12.37
N PHE A 171 7.07 -4.97 11.72
CA PHE A 171 6.97 -5.23 10.29
C PHE A 171 5.70 -6.02 9.95
N MET A 172 5.39 -7.08 10.69
CA MET A 172 4.15 -7.85 10.54
C MET A 172 2.90 -6.98 10.78
N ALA A 173 2.91 -6.14 11.83
CA ALA A 173 1.82 -5.23 12.13
C ALA A 173 1.57 -4.23 10.98
N ASN A 174 2.63 -3.71 10.35
CA ASN A 174 2.50 -2.86 9.17
C ASN A 174 1.85 -3.57 7.99
N VAL A 175 2.34 -4.77 7.67
CA VAL A 175 1.82 -5.56 6.54
C VAL A 175 0.36 -5.90 6.78
N PHE A 176 0.00 -6.24 8.02
CA PHE A 176 -1.38 -6.48 8.43
C PHE A 176 -2.27 -5.23 8.28
N GLY A 177 -1.86 -4.08 8.83
CA GLY A 177 -2.61 -2.83 8.69
C GLY A 177 -2.76 -2.39 7.22
N SER A 178 -1.73 -2.61 6.42
CA SER A 178 -1.76 -2.35 4.97
C SER A 178 -2.78 -3.23 4.24
N ALA A 179 -2.80 -4.53 4.55
CA ALA A 179 -3.77 -5.47 3.99
C ALA A 179 -5.21 -5.10 4.36
N MET A 180 -5.45 -4.68 5.60
CA MET A 180 -6.76 -4.18 6.05
C MET A 180 -7.19 -2.94 5.28
N CYS A 181 -6.29 -1.95 5.09
CA CYS A 181 -6.59 -0.78 4.27
C CYS A 181 -6.94 -1.14 2.83
N PHE A 182 -6.25 -2.09 2.20
CA PHE A 182 -6.59 -2.54 0.85
C PHE A 182 -7.94 -3.24 0.77
N PHE A 183 -8.28 -4.04 1.79
CA PHE A 183 -9.58 -4.67 1.88
C PHE A 183 -10.70 -3.62 1.98
N ILE A 184 -10.52 -2.60 2.83
CA ILE A 184 -11.46 -1.48 2.96
C ILE A 184 -11.55 -0.72 1.63
N ALA A 185 -10.42 -0.41 0.99
CA ALA A 185 -10.36 0.28 -0.29
C ALA A 185 -11.09 -0.47 -1.42
N ALA A 186 -11.03 -1.80 -1.43
CA ALA A 186 -11.75 -2.64 -2.37
C ALA A 186 -13.27 -2.63 -2.12
N THR A 187 -13.70 -2.40 -0.88
CA THR A 187 -15.11 -2.43 -0.49
C THR A 187 -15.81 -1.06 -0.67
N ILE A 188 -15.09 0.07 -0.55
CA ILE A 188 -15.66 1.41 -0.77
C ILE A 188 -16.43 1.58 -2.10
N PRO A 189 -15.95 1.11 -3.28
CA PRO A 189 -16.69 1.30 -4.54
C PRO A 189 -18.04 0.58 -4.60
N VAL A 190 -18.24 -0.51 -3.85
CA VAL A 190 -19.57 -1.16 -3.80
C VAL A 190 -20.53 -0.35 -2.92
N PHE A 191 -20.06 0.25 -1.83
CA PHE A 191 -20.91 1.04 -0.94
C PHE A 191 -21.26 2.42 -1.49
N SER A 192 -20.32 3.13 -2.13
CA SER A 192 -20.66 4.42 -2.75
C SER A 192 -21.65 4.21 -3.89
N ASN A 193 -21.40 3.23 -4.76
CA ASN A 193 -22.28 2.98 -5.90
C ASN A 193 -23.66 2.49 -5.43
N CYS A 194 -23.76 1.67 -4.37
CA CYS A 194 -25.07 1.31 -3.79
C CYS A 194 -25.77 2.46 -3.04
N SER A 195 -25.03 3.28 -2.28
CA SER A 195 -25.64 4.38 -1.51
C SER A 195 -26.10 5.53 -2.40
N PHE A 196 -25.40 5.82 -3.51
CA PHE A 196 -25.88 6.80 -4.49
C PHE A 196 -27.09 6.29 -5.29
N ASP A 197 -27.18 4.98 -5.54
CA ASP A 197 -28.35 4.34 -6.17
C ASP A 197 -29.57 4.25 -5.23
N CYS A 198 -29.34 4.20 -3.90
CA CYS A 198 -30.41 4.18 -2.90
C CYS A 198 -30.85 5.57 -2.39
N ALA A 199 -30.01 6.60 -2.48
CA ALA A 199 -30.34 7.95 -2.01
C ALA A 199 -30.90 8.87 -3.12
N GLY A 200 -30.81 8.48 -4.39
CA GLY A 200 -31.32 9.24 -5.53
C GLY A 200 -32.10 8.38 -6.51
N LEU A 201 -33.43 8.40 -6.39
CA LEU A 201 -34.43 7.99 -7.39
C LEU A 201 -34.47 6.49 -7.75
N GLY A 202 -35.63 5.88 -7.48
CA GLY A 202 -35.98 4.57 -8.03
C GLY A 202 -36.00 4.59 -9.56
N PHE A 203 -34.88 4.23 -10.18
CA PHE A 203 -34.79 3.68 -11.52
C PHE A 203 -33.61 2.72 -11.58
N CYS A 204 -33.83 1.53 -11.03
CA CYS A 204 -33.12 0.34 -11.45
C CYS A 204 -33.53 0.07 -12.91
N HIS A 205 -32.79 0.64 -13.88
CA HIS A 205 -32.70 0.07 -15.22
C HIS A 205 -31.24 -0.28 -15.46
N TYR A 206 -30.97 -1.56 -15.24
CA TYR A 206 -29.79 -2.27 -15.68
C TYR A 206 -29.92 -2.46 -17.20
N ASP A 207 -29.47 -1.50 -18.01
CA ASP A 207 -29.21 -1.76 -19.42
C ASP A 207 -27.70 -1.83 -19.61
N GLY A 208 -27.25 -3.05 -19.90
CA GLY A 208 -25.88 -3.30 -20.31
C GLY A 208 -25.63 -2.73 -21.70
N PHE A 209 -24.50 -2.04 -21.83
CA PHE A 209 -23.62 -2.13 -22.99
C PHE A 209 -22.24 -1.59 -22.58
#